data_AF-A0A6B0HLA7-F1
#
_entry.id   AF-A0A6B0HLA7-F1
#
_cell.length_a   1.000
_cell.length_b   1.000
_cell.length_c   1.000
_cell.angle_alpha   90.00
_cell.angle_beta   90.00
_cell.angle_gamma   90.00
#
_symmetry.space_group_name_H-M   'P 1'
#
loop_
_entity.id
_entity.type
_entity.pdbx_description
1 polymer ?
#
loop_
_entity_poly.entity_id
_entity_poly.type
_entity_poly.pdbx_seq_one_letter_code
_entity_poly.pdbx_strand_id
1 'polypeptide(L)'
;MMGVGMYQNYLNAIGAGNPAWLIGGHAHLGVLSILAIVLGFAIPAFGVTGSLKQVVTWTFILGQWGLPLVPWLAVGVGLSFLHPTAFLWGGLLIVSMVIMTWQAAVQTDTSFGGSGADAAPADD
;
A
#
# COMPACT_ATOMS: atom_id res chain seq x y z
N MET A 1 6.74 -2.19 -9.07
CA MET A 1 7.17 -3.53 -8.63
C MET A 1 8.02 -4.28 -9.63
N MET A 2 7.48 -4.60 -10.82
CA MET A 2 8.17 -5.45 -11.80
C MET A 2 9.54 -4.92 -12.23
N GLY A 3 9.67 -3.62 -12.49
CA GLY A 3 10.93 -3.03 -12.97
C GLY A 3 12.11 -3.19 -12.00
N VAL A 4 11.89 -2.93 -10.70
CA VAL A 4 12.95 -3.07 -9.68
C VAL A 4 13.34 -4.54 -9.50
N GLY A 5 12.38 -5.47 -9.53
CA GLY A 5 12.65 -6.90 -9.45
C GLY A 5 13.41 -7.43 -10.66
N MET A 6 13.06 -6.97 -11.86
CA MET A 6 13.78 -7.33 -13.09
C MET A 6 15.22 -6.81 -13.08
N TYR A 7 15.45 -5.60 -12.60
CA TYR A 7 16.79 -5.04 -12.46
C TYR A 7 17.63 -5.81 -11.42
N GLN A 8 17.04 -6.18 -10.28
CA GLN A 8 17.69 -7.07 -9.30
C GLN A 8 18.06 -8.43 -9.90
N ASN A 9 17.19 -9.00 -10.72
CA ASN A 9 17.46 -10.25 -11.42
C ASN A 9 18.62 -10.10 -12.41
N TYR A 10 18.68 -8.99 -13.14
CA TYR A 10 19.81 -8.68 -14.02
C TYR A 10 21.13 -8.57 -13.25
N LEU A 11 21.17 -7.87 -12.11
CA LEU A 11 22.37 -7.75 -11.28
C LEU A 11 22.85 -9.12 -10.76
N ASN A 12 21.92 -9.99 -10.38
CA ASN A 12 22.25 -11.37 -9.99
C ASN A 12 22.83 -12.16 -11.17
N ALA A 13 22.27 -12.00 -12.38
CA ALA A 13 22.74 -12.72 -13.57
C ALA A 13 24.18 -12.35 -13.96
N ILE A 14 24.61 -11.12 -13.73
CA ILE A 14 25.99 -10.66 -13.98
C ILE A 14 26.94 -10.86 -12.78
N GLY A 15 26.46 -11.48 -11.68
CA GLY A 15 27.27 -11.74 -10.48
C GLY A 15 27.60 -10.49 -9.64
N ALA A 16 26.93 -9.35 -9.86
CA ALA A 16 27.23 -8.09 -9.17
C ALA A 16 26.64 -8.00 -7.75
N GLY A 17 25.72 -8.90 -7.39
CA GLY A 17 24.99 -8.86 -6.12
C GLY A 17 23.98 -7.71 -6.05
N ASN A 18 22.98 -7.82 -5.17
CA ASN A 18 21.97 -6.79 -5.00
C ASN A 18 22.32 -5.84 -3.83
N PRO A 19 22.40 -4.52 -4.08
CA PRO A 19 22.66 -3.57 -3.00
C PRO A 19 21.46 -3.45 -2.06
N ALA A 20 21.74 -3.23 -0.77
CA ALA A 20 20.72 -3.25 0.30
C ALA A 20 19.57 -2.26 0.09
N TRP A 21 19.84 -1.07 -0.45
CA TRP A 21 18.82 -0.06 -0.76
C TRP A 21 17.82 -0.52 -1.83
N LEU A 22 18.30 -1.30 -2.80
CA LEU A 22 17.48 -1.84 -3.88
C LEU A 22 16.58 -2.97 -3.35
N ILE A 23 17.13 -3.84 -2.50
CA ILE A 23 16.38 -4.92 -1.82
C ILE A 23 15.28 -4.31 -0.96
N GLY A 24 15.65 -3.36 -0.09
CA GLY A 24 14.71 -2.72 0.83
C GLY A 24 13.56 -2.02 0.10
N GLY A 25 13.85 -1.26 -0.95
CA GLY A 25 12.81 -0.58 -1.73
C GLY A 25 11.89 -1.56 -2.50
N HIS A 26 12.44 -2.64 -3.08
CA HIS A 26 11.63 -3.66 -3.75
C HIS A 26 10.67 -4.37 -2.78
N ALA A 27 11.17 -4.77 -1.61
CA ALA A 27 10.37 -5.45 -0.60
C ALA A 27 9.18 -4.58 -0.16
N HIS A 28 9.41 -3.29 0.11
CA HIS A 28 8.36 -2.35 0.49
C HIS A 28 7.33 -2.19 -0.64
N LEU A 29 7.77 -1.93 -1.86
CA LEU A 29 6.84 -1.78 -2.99
C LEU A 29 5.95 -3.03 -3.17
N GLY A 30 6.44 -4.22 -2.80
CA GLY A 30 5.68 -5.47 -2.99
C GLY A 30 4.54 -5.60 -2.03
N VAL A 31 4.87 -5.61 -0.75
CA VAL A 31 3.88 -5.66 0.33
C VAL A 31 2.89 -4.49 0.19
N LEU A 32 3.38 -3.27 -0.05
CA LEU A 32 2.54 -2.08 -0.12
C LEU A 32 1.62 -2.08 -1.35
N SER A 33 2.04 -2.65 -2.49
CA SER A 33 1.17 -2.79 -3.66
C SER A 33 -0.01 -3.73 -3.42
N ILE A 34 0.21 -4.83 -2.69
CA ILE A 34 -0.85 -5.77 -2.31
C ILE A 34 -1.81 -5.08 -1.35
N LEU A 35 -1.28 -4.38 -0.34
CA LEU A 35 -2.10 -3.61 0.60
C LEU A 35 -2.94 -2.54 -0.10
N ALA A 36 -2.41 -1.90 -1.15
CA ALA A 36 -3.16 -0.91 -1.92
C ALA A 36 -4.39 -1.52 -2.61
N ILE A 37 -4.23 -2.71 -3.19
CA ILE A 37 -5.34 -3.45 -3.80
C ILE A 37 -6.36 -3.85 -2.73
N VAL A 38 -5.91 -4.43 -1.62
CA VAL A 38 -6.78 -4.82 -0.50
C VAL A 38 -7.55 -3.62 0.03
N LEU A 39 -6.89 -2.48 0.22
CA LEU A 39 -7.52 -1.25 0.68
C LEU A 39 -8.56 -0.72 -0.31
N GLY A 40 -8.29 -0.85 -1.62
CA GLY A 40 -9.24 -0.49 -2.68
C GLY A 40 -10.56 -1.26 -2.59
N PHE A 41 -10.53 -2.53 -2.18
CA PHE A 41 -11.73 -3.32 -1.92
C PHE A 41 -12.32 -3.08 -0.53
N ALA A 42 -11.48 -2.88 0.48
CA ALA A 42 -11.92 -2.74 1.86
C ALA A 42 -12.66 -1.43 2.14
N ILE A 43 -12.24 -0.30 1.54
CA ILE A 43 -12.88 1.00 1.72
C ILE A 43 -14.39 0.95 1.37
N PRO A 44 -14.80 0.48 0.18
CA PRO A 44 -16.22 0.35 -0.15
C PRO A 44 -16.91 -0.76 0.65
N ALA A 45 -16.26 -1.91 0.88
CA ALA A 45 -16.86 -3.04 1.61
C ALA A 45 -17.21 -2.70 3.08
N PHE A 46 -16.44 -1.80 3.71
CA PHE A 46 -16.70 -1.30 5.06
C PHE A 46 -17.41 0.05 5.07
N GLY A 47 -18.03 0.48 3.97
CA GLY A 47 -18.81 1.72 3.91
C GLY A 47 -18.03 2.98 4.32
N VAL A 48 -16.72 3.02 4.13
CA VAL A 48 -15.88 4.15 4.54
C VAL A 48 -16.09 5.29 3.54
N THR A 49 -16.72 6.37 3.99
CA THR A 49 -17.14 7.50 3.15
C THR A 49 -16.68 8.86 3.72
N GLY A 50 -16.95 9.93 2.97
CA GLY A 50 -16.70 11.31 3.41
C GLY A 50 -15.26 11.61 3.80
N SER A 51 -15.09 12.36 4.89
CA SER A 51 -13.79 12.76 5.42
C SER A 51 -12.95 11.57 5.89
N LEU A 52 -13.58 10.50 6.40
CA LEU A 52 -12.86 9.31 6.87
C LEU A 52 -12.16 8.59 5.71
N LYS A 53 -12.87 8.44 4.58
CA LYS A 53 -12.27 7.92 3.33
C LYS A 53 -11.07 8.76 2.91
N GLN A 54 -11.20 10.08 2.96
CA GLN A 54 -10.13 10.99 2.61
C GLN A 54 -8.91 10.81 3.52
N VAL A 55 -9.10 10.73 4.84
CA VAL A 55 -8.01 10.50 5.80
C VAL A 55 -7.31 9.18 5.52
N VAL A 56 -8.05 8.06 5.41
CA VAL A 56 -7.48 6.74 5.13
C VAL A 56 -6.70 6.74 3.81
N THR A 57 -7.27 7.36 2.77
CA THR A 57 -6.66 7.40 1.43
C THR A 57 -5.35 8.18 1.45
N TRP A 58 -5.33 9.38 2.04
CA TRP A 58 -4.13 10.21 2.03
C TRP A 58 -3.03 9.69 2.95
N THR A 59 -3.40 9.22 4.14
CA THR A 59 -2.43 8.59 5.06
C THR A 59 -1.83 7.33 4.43
N PHE A 60 -2.63 6.53 3.73
CA PHE A 60 -2.13 5.37 2.99
C PHE A 60 -1.22 5.76 1.82
N ILE A 61 -1.68 6.63 0.90
CA ILE A 61 -0.93 7.03 -0.31
C ILE A 61 0.43 7.63 0.06
N LEU A 62 0.46 8.56 1.02
CA LEU A 62 1.71 9.20 1.44
C LEU A 62 2.62 8.19 2.13
N GLY A 63 2.09 7.36 3.03
CA GLY A 63 2.86 6.34 3.72
C GLY A 63 3.45 5.29 2.77
N GLN A 64 2.67 4.81 1.79
CA GLN A 64 3.10 3.74 0.88
C GLN A 64 4.20 4.17 -0.09
N TRP A 65 4.25 5.46 -0.45
CA TRP A 65 5.30 6.00 -1.30
C TRP A 65 6.50 6.49 -0.51
N GLY A 66 6.27 7.05 0.69
CA GLY A 66 7.34 7.52 1.55
C GLY A 66 8.29 6.41 2.01
N LEU A 67 7.75 5.27 2.44
CA LEU A 67 8.57 4.15 2.92
C LEU A 67 9.60 3.59 1.91
N PRO A 68 9.24 3.25 0.66
CA PRO A 68 10.21 2.78 -0.33
C PRO A 68 11.16 3.88 -0.81
N LEU A 69 10.76 5.16 -0.76
CA LEU A 69 11.65 6.28 -1.10
C LEU A 69 12.79 6.47 -0.09
N VAL A 70 12.57 6.20 1.20
CA VAL A 70 13.62 6.35 2.22
C VAL A 70 14.87 5.51 1.93
N PRO A 71 14.85 4.18 1.74
CA PRO A 71 16.06 3.41 1.46
C PRO A 71 16.70 3.84 0.13
N TRP A 72 15.92 4.21 -0.89
CA TRP A 72 16.47 4.71 -2.15
C TRP A 72 17.22 6.02 -2.01
N LEU A 73 16.67 6.99 -1.26
CA LEU A 73 17.28 8.31 -1.10
C LEU A 73 18.33 8.32 0.01
N ALA A 74 18.05 7.73 1.16
CA ALA A 74 18.93 7.75 2.31
C ALA A 74 20.18 6.89 2.10
N VAL A 75 20.01 5.69 1.55
CA VAL A 75 21.11 4.73 1.36
C VAL A 75 21.61 4.73 -0.09
N GLY A 76 20.71 4.82 -1.07
CA GLY A 76 21.10 4.83 -2.49
C GLY A 76 21.75 6.15 -2.95
N VAL A 77 21.23 7.29 -2.47
CA VAL A 77 21.75 8.64 -2.81
C VAL A 77 22.63 9.23 -1.69
N GLY A 78 22.58 8.66 -0.47
CA GLY A 78 23.39 9.12 0.67
C GLY A 78 22.75 10.20 1.54
N LEU A 79 21.44 10.44 1.41
CA LEU A 79 20.70 11.45 2.18
C LEU A 79 20.28 10.93 3.57
N SER A 80 21.26 10.66 4.43
CA SER A 80 21.07 9.98 5.72
C SER A 80 20.06 10.64 6.67
N PHE A 81 19.85 11.96 6.57
CA PHE A 81 18.84 12.69 7.36
C PHE A 81 17.39 12.25 7.07
N LEU A 82 17.14 11.49 6.00
CA LEU A 82 15.82 10.94 5.68
C LEU A 82 15.46 9.71 6.50
N HIS A 83 16.41 9.02 7.15
CA HIS A 83 16.12 7.82 7.94
C HIS A 83 15.02 8.02 9.00
N PRO A 84 15.03 9.10 9.82
CA PRO A 84 13.96 9.34 10.78
C PRO A 84 12.59 9.56 10.14
N THR A 85 12.53 10.04 8.89
CA THR A 85 11.24 10.25 8.20
C THR A 85 10.53 8.93 7.91
N ALA A 86 11.23 7.78 7.92
CA ALA A 86 10.59 6.47 7.82
C ALA A 86 9.53 6.26 8.91
N PHE A 87 9.74 6.79 10.12
CA PHE A 87 8.75 6.71 11.20
C PHE A 87 7.51 7.55 10.91
N LEU A 88 7.67 8.69 10.24
CA LEU A 88 6.53 9.51 9.80
C LEU A 88 5.71 8.75 8.75
N TRP A 89 6.35 8.24 7.69
CA TRP A 89 5.66 7.51 6.62
C TRP A 89 5.02 6.21 7.12
N GLY A 90 5.72 5.48 7.99
CA GLY A 90 5.18 4.29 8.66
C GLY A 90 4.02 4.65 9.60
N GLY A 91 4.11 5.77 10.31
CA GLY A 91 3.03 6.29 11.16
C GLY A 91 1.76 6.58 10.36
N LEU A 92 1.88 7.16 9.16
CA LEU A 92 0.73 7.37 8.28
C LEU A 92 0.07 6.04 7.86
N LEU A 93 0.87 5.01 7.52
CA LEU A 93 0.33 3.68 7.24
C LEU A 93 -0.35 3.06 8.45
N ILE A 94 0.25 3.19 9.64
CA ILE A 94 -0.35 2.70 10.88
C ILE A 94 -1.70 3.36 11.13
N VAL A 95 -1.80 4.69 10.97
CA VAL A 95 -3.08 5.41 11.12
C VAL A 95 -4.13 4.88 10.14
N SER A 96 -3.78 4.71 8.87
CA SER A 96 -4.66 4.11 7.86
C SER A 96 -5.16 2.72 8.29
N MET A 97 -4.23 1.84 8.70
CA MET A 97 -4.56 0.46 9.06
C MET A 97 -5.37 0.36 10.35
N VAL A 98 -5.08 1.21 11.35
CA VAL A 98 -5.85 1.28 12.60
C VAL A 98 -7.29 1.72 12.33
N ILE A 99 -7.49 2.75 11.48
CA ILE A 99 -8.84 3.18 11.11
C ILE A 99 -9.59 2.05 10.40
N MET A 100 -8.95 1.39 9.43
CA MET A 100 -9.59 0.29 8.69
C MET A 100 -9.89 -0.92 9.58
N THR A 101 -8.99 -1.23 10.51
CA THR A 101 -9.19 -2.32 11.48
C THR A 101 -10.32 -1.99 12.45
N TRP A 102 -10.41 -0.74 12.90
CA TRP A 102 -11.52 -0.27 13.71
C TRP A 102 -12.84 -0.40 12.96
N GLN A 103 -12.90 0.07 11.71
CA GLN A 103 -14.10 -0.05 10.87
C GLN A 103 -14.50 -1.51 10.67
N ALA A 104 -13.54 -2.41 10.43
CA ALA A 104 -13.82 -3.83 10.33
C ALA A 104 -14.37 -4.45 11.63
N ALA A 105 -13.99 -3.91 12.80
CA ALA A 105 -14.43 -4.41 14.09
C ALA A 105 -15.86 -3.97 14.47
N VAL A 106 -16.30 -2.79 14.01
CA VAL A 106 -17.61 -2.22 14.37
C VAL A 106 -18.68 -2.38 13.30
N GLN A 107 -18.31 -2.67 12.05
CA GLN A 107 -19.25 -2.93 10.96
C GLN A 107 -19.91 -4.30 11.12
N THR A 108 -21.24 -4.34 11.20
CA THR A 108 -22.03 -5.58 11.31
C THR A 108 -22.44 -6.14 9.95
N ASP A 109 -22.56 -5.27 8.93
CA ASP A 109 -22.96 -5.64 7.58
C ASP A 109 -21.80 -5.41 6.61
N THR A 110 -21.01 -6.45 6.35
CA THR A 110 -19.92 -6.39 5.37
C THR A 110 -20.42 -6.89 4.02
N SER A 111 -20.49 -6.02 3.01
CA SER A 111 -20.80 -6.43 1.64
C SER A 111 -19.52 -6.82 0.90
N PHE A 112 -19.14 -8.09 1.00
CA PHE A 112 -18.12 -8.68 0.12
C PHE A 112 -18.77 -9.12 -1.20
N GLY A 113 -18.43 -8.43 -2.28
CA GLY A 113 -19.02 -8.66 -3.60
C GLY A 113 -20.05 -7.58 -3.91
N GLY A 114 -19.76 -6.78 -4.94
CA GLY A 114 -20.67 -5.74 -5.39
C GLY A 114 -22.06 -6.29 -5.69
N SER A 115 -23.05 -5.47 -5.41
CA SER A 115 -24.41 -5.54 -5.93
C SER A 115 -24.40 -5.86 -7.43
N GLY A 116 -24.44 -7.15 -7.76
CA GLY A 116 -24.83 -7.60 -9.09
C GLY A 116 -26.30 -7.23 -9.24
N ALA A 117 -26.60 -6.46 -10.28
CA ALA A 117 -27.94 -6.03 -10.62
C ALA A 117 -28.96 -7.17 -10.42
N ASP A 118 -30.05 -6.89 -9.72
CA ASP A 118 -31.25 -7.73 -9.77
C ASP A 118 -31.57 -7.92 -11.25
N ALA A 119 -31.38 -9.13 -11.77
CA ALA A 119 -31.87 -9.49 -13.09
C ALA A 119 -33.38 -9.42 -13.01
N ALA A 120 -33.97 -8.33 -13.52
CA ALA A 120 -35.41 -8.26 -13.71
C ALA A 120 -35.83 -9.49 -14.55
N PRO A 121 -36.85 -10.26 -14.12
CA PRO A 121 -37.37 -11.35 -14.94
C PRO A 121 -37.75 -10.78 -16.32
N ALA A 122 -37.25 -11.42 -17.38
CA ALA A 122 -37.70 -11.11 -18.72
C ALA A 122 -39.10 -11.70 -18.88
N ASP A 123 -40.13 -10.86 -18.76
CA ASP A 123 -41.49 -11.18 -19.13
C ASP A 123 -41.69 -10.78 -20.60
N ASP A 124 -41.41 -11.70 -21.52
CA ASP A 124 -41.93 -11.75 -22.90
C ASP A 124 -42.22 -13.22 -23.27
#